data_AF-A0A936DKD9-F1
#
_entry.id   AF-A0A936DKD9-F1
#
_cell.length_a   1.000
_cell.length_b   1.000
_cell.length_c   1.000
_cell.angle_alpha   90.00
_cell.angle_beta   90.00
_cell.angle_gamma   90.00
#
_symmetry.space_group_name_H-M   'P 1'
#
loop_
_entity.id
_entity.type
_entity.pdbx_description
1 polymer ?
#
loop_
_entity_poly.entity_id
_entity_poly.type
_entity_poly.pdbx_seq_one_letter_code
_entity_poly.pdbx_strand_id
1 'polypeptide(L)'
;MSYSLPEALSPFLSITEVDHSTPFGQKIFRRKYRQEPPDFEKHLVCFFQDNYGAYHVAGYSHMTPHGDVYLSGGSCTDGDVIRLMSEKQRELVSAHGGILHHILKYAFAKYAGSCRAFFGHCGDARAWEVVMAVGFVPTEHQYLIAHWHQPIDDAEKAALVAKINAIGAF
;
A
#
# COMPACT_ATOMS: atom_id res chain seq x y z
N MET A 1 16.79 1.63 4.11
CA MET A 1 16.43 1.38 5.53
C MET A 1 15.44 0.24 5.55
N SER A 2 15.50 -0.67 6.52
CA SER A 2 14.49 -1.73 6.67
C SER A 2 13.30 -1.22 7.49
N TYR A 3 12.08 -1.51 7.07
CA TYR A 3 10.88 -1.24 7.85
C TYR A 3 10.47 -2.47 8.67
N SER A 4 10.19 -2.25 9.95
CA SER A 4 9.61 -3.27 10.83
C SER A 4 8.29 -2.76 11.37
N LEU A 5 7.33 -3.67 11.54
CA LEU A 5 6.09 -3.36 12.23
C LEU A 5 6.37 -2.93 13.67
N PRO A 6 5.53 -2.06 14.26
CA PRO A 6 5.56 -1.78 15.69
C PRO A 6 5.52 -3.09 16.51
N GLU A 7 6.22 -3.13 17.63
CA GLU A 7 6.25 -4.30 18.52
C GLU A 7 4.84 -4.69 18.99
N ALA A 8 3.94 -3.72 19.17
CA ALA A 8 2.56 -3.97 19.55
C ALA A 8 1.74 -4.71 18.48
N LEU A 9 2.15 -4.66 17.20
CA LEU A 9 1.43 -5.28 16.08
C LEU A 9 2.08 -6.58 15.61
N SER A 10 3.40 -6.68 15.73
CA SER A 10 4.21 -7.81 15.25
C SER A 10 3.79 -9.20 15.77
N PRO A 11 3.17 -9.35 16.97
CA PRO A 11 2.69 -10.65 17.44
C PRO A 11 1.54 -11.25 16.62
N PHE A 12 0.79 -10.44 15.87
CA PHE A 12 -0.38 -10.91 15.12
C PHE A 12 -0.45 -10.38 13.70
N LEU A 13 0.43 -9.46 13.30
CA LEU A 13 0.58 -8.99 11.93
C LEU A 13 1.98 -9.27 11.40
N SER A 14 2.04 -9.63 10.12
CA SER A 14 3.29 -9.68 9.35
C SER A 14 3.08 -9.06 7.97
N ILE A 15 4.13 -8.48 7.39
CA ILE A 15 4.11 -7.91 6.03
C ILE A 15 5.27 -8.51 5.25
N THR A 16 4.98 -8.97 4.03
CA THR A 16 6.00 -9.50 3.13
C THR A 16 5.64 -9.23 1.67
N GLU A 17 6.66 -9.30 0.81
CA GLU A 17 6.47 -9.49 -0.62
C GLU A 17 6.19 -10.98 -0.90
N VAL A 18 5.33 -11.26 -1.88
CA VAL A 18 5.03 -12.60 -2.38
C VAL A 18 5.18 -12.64 -3.90
N ASP A 19 5.53 -13.79 -4.45
CA ASP A 19 5.80 -13.94 -5.89
C ASP A 19 4.53 -14.06 -6.74
N HIS A 20 3.39 -14.35 -6.12
CA HIS A 20 2.14 -14.60 -6.84
C HIS A 20 0.98 -13.85 -6.20
N SER A 21 0.20 -13.14 -7.00
CA SER A 21 -0.95 -12.38 -6.50
C SER A 21 -2.16 -13.25 -6.22
N THR A 22 -2.47 -14.27 -7.03
CA THR A 22 -3.77 -14.97 -6.97
C THR A 22 -4.09 -15.59 -5.61
N PRO A 23 -3.17 -16.30 -4.92
CA PRO A 23 -3.50 -16.89 -3.62
C PRO A 23 -3.87 -15.86 -2.54
N PHE A 24 -3.43 -14.60 -2.70
CA PHE A 24 -3.50 -13.59 -1.65
C PHE A 24 -4.39 -12.39 -2.01
N GLY A 25 -4.37 -11.96 -3.27
CA GLY A 25 -5.08 -10.79 -3.78
C GLY A 25 -6.48 -11.10 -4.35
N GLN A 26 -6.76 -12.33 -4.78
CA GLN A 26 -7.98 -12.60 -5.56
C GLN A 26 -9.27 -12.25 -4.82
N LYS A 27 -9.41 -12.71 -3.56
CA LYS A 27 -10.61 -12.45 -2.76
C LYS A 27 -10.82 -10.94 -2.54
N ILE A 28 -9.78 -10.22 -2.15
CA ILE A 28 -9.86 -8.80 -1.81
C ILE A 28 -10.10 -7.93 -3.06
N PHE A 29 -9.47 -8.26 -4.20
CA PHE A 29 -9.65 -7.54 -5.46
C PHE A 29 -11.06 -7.72 -6.05
N ARG A 30 -11.56 -8.96 -6.10
CA ARG A 30 -12.91 -9.22 -6.60
C ARG A 30 -13.97 -8.47 -5.80
N ARG A 31 -13.80 -8.41 -4.47
CA ARG A 31 -14.74 -7.70 -3.60
C ARG A 31 -14.65 -6.17 -3.77
N LYS A 32 -13.45 -5.60 -3.80
CA LYS A 32 -13.27 -4.13 -3.80
C LYS A 32 -13.29 -3.49 -5.18
N TYR A 33 -12.61 -4.10 -6.14
CA TYR A 33 -12.39 -3.54 -7.47
C TYR A 33 -13.20 -4.24 -8.55
N ARG A 34 -13.85 -5.38 -8.23
CA ARG A 34 -14.55 -6.25 -9.20
C ARG A 34 -13.64 -6.71 -10.35
N GLN A 35 -12.37 -6.91 -10.02
CA GLN A 35 -11.29 -7.28 -10.95
C GLN A 35 -10.47 -8.41 -10.34
N GLU A 36 -9.61 -9.03 -11.16
CA GLU A 36 -8.51 -9.87 -10.67
C GLU A 36 -7.34 -8.98 -10.21
N PRO A 37 -6.52 -9.44 -9.25
CA PRO A 37 -5.27 -8.76 -8.96
C PRO A 37 -4.33 -8.86 -10.18
N PRO A 38 -3.47 -7.85 -10.41
CA PRO A 38 -2.38 -7.96 -11.38
C PRO A 38 -1.57 -9.23 -11.14
N ASP A 39 -1.22 -9.96 -12.19
CA ASP A 39 -0.41 -11.19 -12.13
C ASP A 39 1.09 -10.95 -12.43
N PHE A 40 1.47 -9.67 -12.49
CA PHE A 40 2.81 -9.20 -12.79
C PHE A 40 3.35 -8.32 -11.65
N GLU A 41 4.68 -8.17 -11.58
CA GLU A 41 5.41 -7.28 -10.66
C GLU A 41 5.31 -7.63 -9.16
N LYS A 42 5.21 -6.62 -8.28
CA LYS A 42 5.50 -6.74 -6.86
C LYS A 42 4.22 -6.77 -6.04
N HIS A 43 4.02 -7.84 -5.29
CA HIS A 43 2.83 -8.05 -4.47
C HIS A 43 3.19 -7.95 -3.00
N LEU A 44 2.69 -6.93 -2.30
CA LEU A 44 2.89 -6.76 -0.87
C LEU A 44 1.62 -7.18 -0.12
N VAL A 45 1.78 -8.07 0.85
CA VAL A 45 0.66 -8.65 1.60
C VAL A 45 0.90 -8.45 3.09
N CYS A 46 -0.13 -7.97 3.78
CA CYS A 46 -0.19 -8.03 5.24
C CYS A 46 -1.03 -9.23 5.66
N PHE A 47 -0.44 -10.13 6.43
CA PHE A 47 -1.13 -11.27 7.03
C PHE A 47 -1.50 -10.97 8.48
N PHE A 48 -2.71 -11.35 8.87
CA PHE A 48 -3.18 -11.46 10.24
C PHE A 48 -3.14 -12.93 10.66
N GLN A 49 -2.48 -13.23 11.77
CA GLN A 49 -2.55 -14.55 12.41
C GLN A 49 -3.62 -14.54 13.49
N ASP A 50 -4.62 -15.41 13.38
CA ASP A 50 -5.65 -15.55 14.40
C ASP A 50 -5.16 -16.36 15.62
N ASN A 51 -5.98 -16.41 16.67
CA ASN A 51 -5.65 -17.11 17.92
C ASN A 51 -5.51 -18.63 17.76
N TYR A 52 -5.91 -19.19 16.61
CA TYR A 52 -5.77 -20.61 16.28
C TYR A 52 -4.57 -20.86 15.35
N GLY A 53 -3.79 -19.82 15.05
CA GLY A 53 -2.58 -19.90 14.24
C GLY A 53 -2.82 -19.80 12.73
N ALA A 54 -4.07 -19.62 12.27
CA ALA A 54 -4.36 -19.50 10.84
C ALA A 54 -4.03 -18.09 10.33
N TYR A 55 -3.53 -18.02 9.09
CA TYR A 55 -3.18 -16.76 8.43
C TYR A 55 -4.27 -16.28 7.49
N HIS A 56 -4.62 -15.01 7.61
CA HIS A 56 -5.62 -14.32 6.81
C HIS A 56 -5.01 -13.11 6.12
N VAL A 57 -5.35 -12.84 4.86
CA VAL A 57 -4.90 -11.64 4.16
C VAL A 57 -5.65 -10.42 4.69
N ALA A 58 -4.99 -9.61 5.50
CA ALA A 58 -5.55 -8.42 6.14
C ALA A 58 -5.43 -7.17 5.24
N GLY A 59 -4.46 -7.16 4.32
CA GLY A 59 -4.33 -6.11 3.33
C GLY A 59 -3.35 -6.47 2.22
N TYR A 60 -3.41 -5.71 1.14
CA TYR A 60 -2.65 -5.92 -0.07
C TYR A 60 -2.26 -4.57 -0.70
N SER A 61 -1.10 -4.51 -1.33
CA SER A 61 -0.69 -3.41 -2.22
C SER A 61 0.11 -3.96 -3.39
N HIS A 62 -0.15 -3.45 -4.59
CA HIS A 62 0.62 -3.76 -5.79
C HIS A 62 1.57 -2.62 -6.10
N MET A 63 2.82 -2.96 -6.43
CA MET A 63 3.88 -2.00 -6.70
C MET A 63 4.48 -2.27 -8.09
N THR A 64 4.28 -1.32 -9.00
CA THR A 64 4.73 -1.40 -10.40
C THR A 64 5.95 -0.52 -10.61
N PRO A 65 7.15 -1.07 -10.89
CA PRO A 65 8.27 -0.27 -11.37
C PRO A 65 7.91 0.39 -12.71
N HIS A 66 8.03 1.71 -12.81
CA HIS A 66 7.75 2.46 -14.04
C HIS A 66 8.83 3.50 -14.31
N GLY A 67 9.86 3.13 -15.09
CA GLY A 67 11.05 3.96 -15.25
C GLY A 67 11.70 4.22 -13.89
N ASP A 68 11.80 5.50 -13.51
CA ASP A 68 12.46 5.91 -12.28
C ASP A 68 11.50 6.03 -11.08
N VAL A 69 10.26 5.56 -11.18
CA VAL A 69 9.26 5.64 -10.10
C VAL A 69 8.59 4.28 -9.84
N TYR A 70 7.86 4.18 -8.74
CA TYR A 70 6.91 3.08 -8.52
C TYR A 70 5.48 3.59 -8.57
N LEU A 71 4.58 2.82 -9.18
CA LEU A 71 3.14 3.03 -9.10
C LEU A 71 2.57 2.10 -8.03
N SER A 72 1.89 2.68 -7.05
CA SER A 72 1.20 1.98 -5.96
C SER A 72 -0.27 1.79 -6.34
N GLY A 73 -0.57 0.66 -6.97
CA GLY A 73 -1.91 0.27 -7.42
C GLY A 73 -2.62 -0.67 -6.43
N GLY A 74 -3.95 -0.78 -6.56
CA GLY A 74 -4.77 -1.81 -5.90
C GLY A 74 -4.61 -1.92 -4.37
N SER A 75 -4.21 -0.83 -3.72
CA SER A 75 -3.82 -0.82 -2.30
C SER A 75 -5.06 -0.81 -1.40
N CYS A 76 -5.22 -1.84 -0.57
CA CYS A 76 -6.45 -2.04 0.19
C CYS A 76 -6.31 -2.92 1.43
N THR A 77 -7.29 -2.82 2.33
CA THR A 77 -7.48 -3.68 3.51
C THR A 77 -8.71 -4.57 3.42
N ASP A 78 -8.70 -5.71 4.10
CA ASP A 78 -9.84 -6.63 4.18
C ASP A 78 -10.68 -6.38 5.44
N GLY A 79 -11.86 -5.77 5.27
CA GLY A 79 -12.78 -5.49 6.37
C GLY A 79 -13.36 -6.73 7.05
N ASP A 80 -13.40 -7.89 6.37
CA ASP A 80 -13.87 -9.14 6.97
C ASP A 80 -12.79 -9.68 7.91
N VAL A 81 -11.52 -9.60 7.51
CA VAL A 81 -10.38 -10.02 8.34
C VAL A 81 -10.18 -9.07 9.52
N ILE A 82 -10.36 -7.77 9.34
CA ILE A 82 -10.33 -6.81 10.45
C ILE A 82 -11.42 -7.14 11.50
N ARG A 83 -12.58 -7.66 11.08
CA ARG A 83 -13.64 -8.10 12.02
C ARG A 83 -13.30 -9.39 12.78
N LEU A 84 -12.36 -10.19 12.30
CA LEU A 84 -11.86 -11.38 13.02
C LEU A 84 -10.92 -11.00 14.18
N MET A 85 -10.28 -9.82 14.10
CA MET A 85 -9.43 -9.32 15.18
C MET A 85 -10.25 -9.05 16.43
N SER A 86 -9.67 -9.28 17.60
CA SER A 86 -10.25 -8.81 18.87
C SER A 86 -10.34 -7.28 18.89
N GLU A 87 -11.18 -6.74 19.78
CA GLU A 87 -11.32 -5.29 19.97
C GLU A 87 -9.97 -4.62 20.26
N LYS A 88 -9.20 -5.18 21.20
CA LYS A 88 -7.85 -4.73 21.52
C LYS A 88 -6.91 -4.71 20.32
N GLN A 89 -6.95 -5.75 19.47
CA GLN A 89 -6.12 -5.77 18.25
C GLN A 89 -6.54 -4.69 17.26
N ARG A 90 -7.84 -4.45 17.08
CA ARG A 90 -8.33 -3.37 16.20
C ARG A 90 -7.94 -1.99 16.71
N GLU A 91 -8.03 -1.76 18.01
CA GLU A 91 -7.57 -0.52 18.66
C GLU A 91 -6.07 -0.30 18.44
N LEU A 92 -5.26 -1.33 18.64
CA LEU A 92 -3.82 -1.26 18.39
C LEU A 92 -3.52 -0.93 16.92
N VAL A 93 -4.19 -1.59 15.97
CA VAL A 93 -4.04 -1.30 14.54
C VAL A 93 -4.42 0.14 14.24
N SER A 94 -5.55 0.62 14.75
CA SER A 94 -6.00 2.01 14.55
C SER A 94 -5.02 3.02 15.14
N ALA A 95 -4.57 2.81 16.37
CA ALA A 95 -3.63 3.68 17.08
C ALA A 95 -2.26 3.82 16.37
N HIS A 96 -1.89 2.85 15.54
CA HIS A 96 -0.64 2.85 14.77
C HIS A 96 -0.82 3.23 13.29
N GLY A 97 -2.00 3.72 12.90
CA GLY A 97 -2.27 4.25 11.55
C GLY A 97 -2.94 3.26 10.59
N GLY A 98 -3.19 2.03 11.01
CA GLY A 98 -3.91 1.02 10.24
C GLY A 98 -3.02 0.15 9.35
N ILE A 99 -3.60 -0.94 8.81
CA ILE A 99 -2.85 -1.92 8.01
C ILE A 99 -2.27 -1.31 6.73
N LEU A 100 -3.05 -0.50 6.00
CA LEU A 100 -2.58 0.11 4.75
C LEU A 100 -1.39 1.05 4.98
N HIS A 101 -1.37 1.75 6.11
CA HIS A 101 -0.24 2.60 6.50
C HIS A 101 1.06 1.78 6.54
N HIS A 102 1.03 0.64 7.21
CA HIS A 102 2.21 -0.20 7.38
C HIS A 102 2.64 -0.89 6.08
N ILE A 103 1.71 -1.28 5.21
CA ILE A 103 2.05 -1.83 3.89
C ILE A 103 2.80 -0.79 3.05
N LEU A 104 2.33 0.46 3.05
CA LEU A 104 2.97 1.55 2.29
C LEU A 104 4.35 1.92 2.86
N LYS A 105 4.49 2.02 4.19
CA LYS A 105 5.80 2.24 4.82
C LYS A 105 6.79 1.10 4.53
N TYR A 106 6.31 -0.15 4.50
CA TYR A 106 7.12 -1.29 4.07
C TYR A 106 7.60 -1.14 2.62
N ALA A 107 6.69 -0.77 1.71
CA ALA A 107 7.01 -0.54 0.32
C ALA A 107 8.07 0.55 0.14
N PHE A 108 7.89 1.69 0.82
CA PHE A 108 8.83 2.82 0.73
C PHE A 108 10.22 2.41 1.21
N ALA A 109 10.31 1.78 2.37
CA ALA A 109 11.58 1.33 2.91
C ALA A 109 12.29 0.31 1.99
N LYS A 110 11.51 -0.60 1.39
CA LYS A 110 12.03 -1.64 0.50
C LYS A 110 12.52 -1.09 -0.84
N TYR A 111 11.77 -0.17 -1.45
CA TYR A 111 12.02 0.26 -2.83
C TYR A 111 12.64 1.64 -2.97
N ALA A 112 12.77 2.43 -1.90
CA ALA A 112 13.30 3.80 -1.96
C ALA A 112 14.68 3.92 -2.63
N GLY A 113 15.53 2.89 -2.53
CA GLY A 113 16.85 2.88 -3.17
C GLY A 113 16.82 2.59 -4.68
N SER A 114 15.66 2.23 -5.23
CA SER A 114 15.47 1.83 -6.63
C SER A 114 14.55 2.76 -7.40
N CYS A 115 14.09 3.85 -6.79
CA CYS A 115 13.21 4.81 -7.43
C CYS A 115 13.38 6.22 -6.85
N ARG A 116 12.86 7.19 -7.60
CA ARG A 116 12.86 8.59 -7.24
C ARG A 116 11.62 9.01 -6.45
N ALA A 117 10.50 8.37 -6.73
CA ALA A 117 9.23 8.67 -6.09
C ALA A 117 8.28 7.47 -6.16
N PHE A 118 7.21 7.55 -5.38
CA PHE A 118 6.06 6.66 -5.49
C PHE A 118 4.85 7.46 -5.92
N PHE A 119 4.03 6.92 -6.81
CA PHE A 119 2.78 7.50 -7.25
C PHE A 119 1.62 6.62 -6.86
N GLY A 120 0.48 7.21 -6.54
CA GLY A 120 -0.77 6.51 -6.27
C GLY A 120 -1.93 7.20 -6.97
N HIS A 121 -2.98 6.43 -7.26
CA HIS A 121 -4.25 6.97 -7.73
C HIS A 121 -5.34 6.70 -6.68
N CYS A 122 -5.70 7.72 -5.90
CA CYS A 122 -6.57 7.58 -4.72
C CYS A 122 -7.89 8.31 -4.90
N GLY A 123 -8.92 7.59 -5.38
CA GLY A 123 -10.30 8.09 -5.47
C GLY A 123 -11.17 7.80 -4.25
N ASP A 124 -10.71 6.95 -3.32
CA ASP A 124 -11.45 6.56 -2.12
C ASP A 124 -11.13 7.50 -0.95
N ALA A 125 -12.16 8.13 -0.38
CA ALA A 125 -11.99 9.10 0.70
C ALA A 125 -11.40 8.50 1.99
N ARG A 126 -11.67 7.22 2.29
CA ARG A 126 -11.12 6.57 3.49
C ARG A 126 -9.64 6.23 3.29
N ALA A 127 -9.26 5.81 2.09
CA ALA A 127 -7.86 5.60 1.74
C ALA A 127 -7.08 6.92 1.74
N TRP A 128 -7.72 8.04 1.36
CA TRP A 128 -7.10 9.36 1.27
C TRP A 128 -6.41 9.79 2.58
N GLU A 129 -7.10 9.68 3.71
CA GLU A 129 -6.54 10.05 5.02
C GLU A 129 -5.27 9.24 5.34
N VAL A 130 -5.28 7.95 5.03
CA VAL A 130 -4.15 7.05 5.28
C VAL A 130 -2.97 7.37 4.36
N VAL A 131 -3.21 7.58 3.07
CA VAL A 131 -2.13 7.86 2.10
C VAL A 131 -1.45 9.20 2.40
N MET A 132 -2.21 10.23 2.81
CA MET A 132 -1.62 11.49 3.26
C MET A 132 -0.78 11.29 4.54
N ALA A 133 -1.29 10.52 5.51
CA ALA A 133 -0.58 10.24 6.76
C ALA A 133 0.74 9.47 6.57
N VAL A 134 0.87 8.64 5.53
CA VAL A 134 2.16 7.96 5.24
C VAL A 134 3.16 8.86 4.51
N GLY A 135 2.73 10.01 4.01
CA GLY A 135 3.58 11.03 3.38
C GLY A 135 3.35 11.24 1.89
N PHE A 136 2.26 10.72 1.30
CA PHE A 136 1.85 11.19 -0.02
C PHE A 136 1.38 12.65 0.05
N VAL A 137 1.54 13.37 -1.04
CA VAL A 137 0.99 14.71 -1.25
C VAL A 137 0.15 14.74 -2.53
N PRO A 138 -0.89 15.58 -2.61
CA PRO A 138 -1.66 15.77 -3.82
C PRO A 138 -0.81 16.38 -4.94
N THR A 139 -1.12 16.01 -6.18
CA THR A 139 -0.65 16.72 -7.37
C THR A 139 -1.75 17.67 -7.88
N GLU A 140 -1.49 18.39 -8.96
CA GLU A 140 -2.47 19.18 -9.69
C GLU A 140 -3.54 18.33 -10.39
N HIS A 141 -3.30 17.02 -10.55
CA HIS A 141 -4.21 16.10 -11.20
C HIS A 141 -5.11 15.39 -10.18
N GLN A 142 -6.40 15.34 -10.49
CA GLN A 142 -7.39 14.72 -9.61
C GLN A 142 -7.01 13.27 -9.31
N TYR A 143 -7.04 12.91 -8.01
CA TYR A 143 -6.72 11.59 -7.47
C TYR A 143 -5.26 11.15 -7.59
N LEU A 144 -4.44 11.82 -8.39
CA LEU A 144 -3.02 11.51 -8.49
C LEU A 144 -2.26 12.12 -7.32
N ILE A 145 -1.55 11.27 -6.59
CA ILE A 145 -0.76 11.62 -5.42
C ILE A 145 0.67 11.11 -5.58
N ALA A 146 1.62 11.81 -4.98
CA ALA A 146 3.05 11.46 -5.05
C ALA A 146 3.68 11.43 -3.66
N HIS A 147 4.57 10.48 -3.41
CA HIS A 147 5.44 10.45 -2.23
C HIS A 147 6.88 10.71 -2.69
N TRP A 148 7.40 11.87 -2.28
CA TRP A 148 8.77 12.31 -2.57
C TRP A 148 9.67 11.95 -1.38
N HIS A 149 10.35 10.81 -1.43
CA HIS A 149 11.18 10.33 -0.33
C HIS A 149 12.64 10.81 -0.36
N GLN A 150 13.02 11.52 -1.44
CA GLN A 150 14.34 12.12 -1.59
C GLN A 150 14.23 13.53 -2.19
N PRO A 151 15.28 14.37 -2.06
CA PRO A 151 15.30 15.69 -2.69
C PRO A 151 15.17 15.58 -4.21
N ILE A 152 14.15 16.24 -4.77
CA ILE A 152 13.89 16.37 -6.20
C ILE A 152 13.46 17.82 -6.43
N ASP A 153 14.03 18.47 -7.44
CA ASP A 153 13.65 19.83 -7.79
C ASP A 153 12.25 19.90 -8.41
N ASP A 154 11.67 21.09 -8.43
CA ASP A 154 10.27 21.25 -8.82
C ASP A 154 10.04 21.06 -10.33
N ALA A 155 11.04 21.34 -11.17
CA ALA A 155 10.95 21.10 -12.61
C ALA A 155 10.87 19.60 -12.90
N GLU A 156 11.65 18.81 -12.19
CA GLU A 156 11.63 17.37 -12.30
C GLU A 156 10.36 16.75 -11.69
N LYS A 157 9.89 17.23 -10.53
CA LYS A 157 8.60 16.79 -9.98
C LYS A 157 7.48 17.01 -11.00
N ALA A 158 7.42 18.20 -11.62
CA ALA A 158 6.42 18.51 -12.64
C ALA A 158 6.53 17.57 -13.86
N ALA A 159 7.75 17.27 -14.32
CA ALA A 159 7.96 16.32 -15.42
C ALA A 159 7.51 14.90 -15.08
N LEU A 160 7.81 14.42 -13.87
CA LEU A 160 7.36 13.10 -13.39
C LEU A 160 5.84 13.05 -13.25
N VAL A 161 5.23 14.08 -12.67
CA VAL A 161 3.77 14.16 -12.52
C VAL A 161 3.08 14.15 -13.88
N ALA A 162 3.53 14.96 -14.83
CA ALA A 162 2.98 14.99 -16.18
C ALA A 162 3.10 13.63 -16.88
N LYS A 163 4.25 12.95 -16.73
CA LYS A 163 4.49 11.61 -17.29
C LYS A 163 3.52 10.58 -16.70
N ILE A 164 3.35 10.55 -15.38
CA ILE A 164 2.48 9.56 -14.73
C ILE A 164 1.01 9.87 -14.99
N ASN A 165 0.60 11.13 -15.01
CA ASN A 165 -0.76 11.51 -15.36
C ASN A 165 -1.16 11.04 -16.78
N ALA A 166 -0.22 11.05 -17.73
CA ALA A 166 -0.47 10.56 -19.10
C ALA A 166 -0.79 9.05 -19.18
N ILE A 167 -0.47 8.27 -18.14
CA ILE A 167 -0.79 6.84 -18.04
C ILE A 167 -2.27 6.64 -17.65
N GLY A 168 -2.84 7.57 -16.86
CA GLY A 168 -4.18 7.47 -16.30
C GLY A 168 -4.23 6.66 -15.00
N ALA A 169 -5.37 6.02 -14.74
CA ALA A 169 -5.56 5.19 -13.55
C ALA A 169 -4.81 3.84 -13.67
N PHE A 170 -4.24 3.40 -12.56
CA PHE A 170 -3.48 2.15 -12.42
C PHE A 170 -3.83 1.43 -11.10
#